data_AF-A0A9E4CDM4-F1
#
_entry.id   AF-A0A9E4CDM4-F1
#
_cell.length_a   1.000
_cell.length_b   1.000
_cell.length_c   1.000
_cell.angle_alpha   90.00
_cell.angle_beta   90.00
_cell.angle_gamma   90.00
#
_symmetry.space_group_name_H-M   'P 1'
#
loop_
_entity.id
_entity.type
_entity.pdbx_description
1 polymer ?
#
loop_
_entity_poly.entity_id
_entity_poly.type
_entity_poly.pdbx_seq_one_letter_code
_entity_poly.pdbx_strand_id
1 'polypeptide(L)'
;MTDQPLTADVVQTKALTDWLLQSAIPTIRYKTRTELIGYSADQAVTERAAIMREGPVPVLLAQQLENGAWVNANNYYSPKYKSTHWTLLLLTELAGSL
;
A
#
# COMPACT_ATOMS: atom_id res chain seq x y z
N MET A 1 -25.67 12.51 -17.91
CA MET A 1 -24.52 11.62 -18.14
C MET A 1 -24.50 10.68 -16.95
N THR A 2 -25.07 9.49 -17.13
CA THR A 2 -25.24 8.52 -16.04
C THR A 2 -23.94 7.75 -15.95
N ASP A 3 -23.13 8.00 -14.92
CA ASP A 3 -21.95 7.19 -14.63
C ASP A 3 -22.44 5.79 -14.23
N GLN A 4 -22.57 4.92 -15.23
CA GLN A 4 -22.72 3.50 -15.01
C GLN A 4 -21.45 3.03 -14.29
N PRO A 5 -21.56 2.36 -13.12
CA PRO A 5 -20.38 1.88 -12.44
C PRO A 5 -19.63 0.94 -13.38
N LEU A 6 -18.32 1.11 -13.48
CA LEU A 6 -17.43 0.14 -14.10
C LEU A 6 -17.39 -1.10 -13.21
N THR A 7 -18.47 -1.88 -13.20
CA THR A 7 -18.44 -3.27 -12.75
C THR A 7 -17.73 -4.06 -13.85
N ALA A 8 -16.43 -3.84 -13.98
CA ALA A 8 -15.60 -4.90 -14.50
C ALA A 8 -15.74 -6.02 -13.47
N ASP A 9 -16.48 -7.06 -13.82
CA ASP A 9 -16.37 -8.35 -13.14
C ASP A 9 -14.90 -8.72 -13.22
N VAL A 10 -14.12 -8.33 -12.21
CA VAL A 10 -12.73 -8.74 -12.11
C VAL A 10 -12.82 -10.25 -12.04
N VAL A 11 -12.43 -10.91 -13.12
CA VAL A 11 -12.42 -12.37 -13.16
C VAL A 11 -11.32 -12.80 -12.18
N GLN A 12 -11.72 -12.98 -10.92
CA GLN A 12 -10.90 -13.50 -9.85
C GLN A 12 -10.65 -14.97 -10.14
N THR A 13 -9.71 -15.22 -11.06
CA THR A 13 -9.27 -16.58 -11.34
C THR A 13 -8.28 -17.01 -10.28
N LYS A 14 -8.29 -18.30 -9.94
CA LYS A 14 -7.28 -18.91 -9.08
C LYS A 14 -5.86 -18.58 -9.56
N ALA A 15 -5.63 -18.59 -10.87
CA ALA A 15 -4.33 -18.27 -11.45
C ALA A 15 -3.89 -16.82 -11.17
N LEU A 16 -4.80 -15.84 -11.23
CA LEU A 16 -4.50 -14.45 -10.89
C LEU A 16 -4.15 -14.31 -9.40
N THR A 17 -4.95 -14.91 -8.51
CA THR A 17 -4.68 -14.88 -7.06
C THR A 17 -3.35 -15.53 -6.74
N ASP A 18 -3.06 -16.70 -7.33
CA ASP A 18 -1.79 -17.40 -7.14
C ASP A 18 -0.59 -16.57 -7.63
N TRP A 19 -0.75 -15.83 -8.73
CA TRP A 19 0.27 -14.91 -9.25
C TRP A 19 0.51 -13.72 -8.30
N LEU A 20 -0.56 -13.09 -7.79
CA LEU A 20 -0.46 -11.98 -6.83
C LEU A 20 0.22 -12.42 -5.52
N LEU A 21 -0.07 -13.63 -5.04
CA LEU A 21 0.54 -14.19 -3.84
C LEU A 21 2.05 -14.47 -3.99
N GLN A 22 2.56 -14.59 -5.21
CA GLN A 22 4.00 -14.74 -5.49
C GLN A 22 4.75 -13.41 -5.54
N SER A 23 4.06 -12.27 -5.42
CA SER A 23 4.70 -10.96 -5.45
C SER A 23 5.77 -10.84 -4.37
N ALA A 24 6.92 -10.27 -4.73
CA ALA A 24 7.96 -9.91 -3.77
C ALA A 24 7.52 -8.80 -2.80
N ILE A 25 6.52 -7.99 -3.19
CA ILE A 25 6.02 -6.86 -2.40
C ILE A 25 5.00 -7.36 -1.36
N PRO A 26 5.28 -7.23 -0.04
CA PRO A 26 4.39 -7.73 1.00
C PRO A 26 2.97 -7.14 0.96
N THR A 27 2.83 -5.85 0.63
CA THR A 27 1.53 -5.19 0.48
C THR A 27 0.63 -5.91 -0.51
N ILE A 28 1.17 -6.34 -1.65
CA ILE A 28 0.39 -7.03 -2.69
C ILE A 28 -0.14 -8.35 -2.13
N ARG A 29 0.71 -9.11 -1.43
CA ARG A 29 0.29 -10.36 -0.78
C ARG A 29 -0.75 -10.12 0.31
N TYR A 30 -0.54 -9.09 1.15
CA TYR A 30 -1.47 -8.70 2.21
C TYR A 30 -2.87 -8.37 1.65
N LYS A 31 -2.95 -7.42 0.71
CA LYS A 31 -4.22 -7.01 0.09
C LYS A 31 -4.88 -8.16 -0.67
N THR A 32 -4.10 -9.01 -1.32
CA THR A 32 -4.65 -10.22 -1.96
C THR A 32 -5.33 -11.12 -0.94
N ARG A 33 -4.70 -11.37 0.22
CA ARG A 33 -5.28 -12.18 1.29
C ARG A 33 -6.52 -11.52 1.89
N THR A 34 -6.47 -10.25 2.24
CA THR A 34 -7.55 -9.60 2.98
C THR A 34 -8.72 -9.14 2.11
N GLU A 35 -8.43 -8.59 0.92
CA GLU A 35 -9.44 -7.96 0.07
C GLU A 35 -9.99 -8.90 -1.01
N LEU A 36 -9.20 -9.87 -1.49
CA LEU A 36 -9.64 -10.81 -2.53
C LEU A 36 -10.03 -12.19 -1.98
N ILE A 37 -9.26 -12.71 -1.03
CA ILE A 37 -9.53 -14.04 -0.42
C ILE A 37 -10.44 -13.93 0.81
N GLY A 38 -10.46 -12.77 1.49
CA GLY A 38 -11.30 -12.50 2.65
C GLY A 38 -10.70 -12.89 4.00
N TYR A 39 -9.37 -12.94 4.10
CA TYR A 39 -8.69 -13.16 5.37
C TYR A 39 -8.85 -11.95 6.30
N SER A 40 -8.96 -12.20 7.60
CA SER A 40 -8.85 -11.13 8.59
C SER A 40 -7.42 -10.60 8.67
N ALA A 41 -7.24 -9.41 9.26
CA ALA A 41 -5.92 -8.84 9.51
C ALA A 41 -5.03 -9.77 10.37
N ASP A 42 -5.63 -10.48 11.33
CA ASP A 42 -4.93 -11.44 12.20
C ASP A 42 -4.41 -12.64 11.41
N GLN A 43 -5.18 -13.11 10.42
CA GLN A 43 -4.75 -14.20 9.52
C GLN A 43 -3.63 -13.77 8.56
N ALA A 44 -3.47 -12.47 8.31
CA ALA A 44 -2.44 -11.90 7.44
C ALA A 44 -1.32 -11.18 8.22
N VAL A 45 -1.14 -11.50 9.51
CA VAL A 45 -0.16 -10.85 10.40
C VAL A 45 1.27 -10.93 9.88
N THR A 46 1.64 -12.04 9.22
CA THR A 46 2.98 -12.23 8.65
C THR A 46 3.25 -11.22 7.55
N GLU A 47 2.32 -11.06 6.60
CA GLU A 47 2.46 -10.07 5.54
C GLU A 47 2.44 -8.64 6.12
N ARG A 48 1.57 -8.38 7.10
CA ARG A 48 1.51 -7.07 7.78
C ARG A 48 2.84 -6.70 8.44
N ALA A 49 3.47 -7.65 9.13
CA ALA A 49 4.80 -7.44 9.71
C ALA A 49 5.88 -7.23 8.64
N ALA A 50 5.79 -7.96 7.52
CA ALA A 50 6.73 -7.83 6.41
C ALA A 50 6.62 -6.47 5.70
N ILE A 51 5.42 -5.88 5.59
CA ILE A 51 5.23 -4.54 5.00
C ILE A 51 6.16 -3.50 5.66
N MET A 52 6.32 -3.55 6.98
CA MET A 52 7.17 -2.59 7.71
C MET A 52 8.68 -2.83 7.53
N ARG A 53 9.07 -4.01 7.04
CA ARG A 53 10.47 -4.45 6.97
C ARG A 53 11.01 -4.56 5.56
N GLU A 54 10.14 -4.76 4.58
CA GLU A 54 10.49 -5.13 3.22
C GLU A 54 9.70 -4.32 2.20
N GLY A 55 10.31 -4.07 1.04
CA GLY A 55 9.66 -3.36 -0.06
C GLY A 55 9.58 -1.84 0.16
N PRO A 56 8.52 -1.18 -0.35
CA PRO A 56 8.50 0.28 -0.50
C PRO A 56 8.31 1.06 0.81
N VAL A 57 7.58 0.52 1.79
CA VAL A 57 7.29 1.23 3.06
C VAL A 57 8.55 1.60 3.84
N PRO A 58 9.49 0.68 4.16
CA PRO A 58 10.70 1.06 4.88
C PRO A 58 11.56 2.06 4.10
N VAL A 59 11.56 2.00 2.76
CA VAL A 59 12.29 2.94 1.90
C VAL A 59 11.70 4.36 1.97
N LEU A 60 10.37 4.47 2.05
CA LEU A 60 9.69 5.76 2.23
C LEU A 60 9.91 6.31 3.64
N LEU A 61 9.75 5.48 4.67
CA LEU A 61 9.95 5.89 6.06
C LEU A 61 11.40 6.34 6.33
N ALA A 62 12.39 5.71 5.70
CA ALA A 62 13.79 6.13 5.81
C ALA A 62 14.08 7.53 5.24
N GLN A 63 13.17 8.10 4.43
CA GLN A 63 13.28 9.45 3.89
C GLN A 63 12.58 10.50 4.75
N GLN A 64 11.93 10.09 5.84
CA GLN A 64 11.28 11.01 6.76
C GLN A 64 12.33 11.85 7.49
N LEU A 65 12.11 13.16 7.51
CA LEU A 65 12.91 14.10 8.30
C LEU A 65 12.61 13.94 9.79
N GLU A 66 13.50 14.42 10.65
CA GLU A 66 13.34 14.33 12.11
C GLU A 66 12.03 14.95 12.63
N ASN A 67 11.52 15.97 11.93
CA ASN A 67 10.27 16.63 12.29
C ASN A 67 9.01 15.92 11.72
N GLY A 68 9.17 14.73 11.13
CA GLY A 68 8.10 13.92 10.58
C GLY A 68 7.67 14.28 9.16
N ALA A 69 8.27 15.30 8.52
CA ALA A 69 7.95 15.69 7.15
C ALA A 69 8.76 14.91 6.11
N TRP A 70 8.32 14.95 4.85
CA TRP A 70 9.11 14.56 3.68
C TRP A 70 9.44 15.78 2.85
N VAL A 71 10.70 15.88 2.40
CA VAL A 71 11.27 16.96 1.57
C VAL A 71 11.36 18.32 2.27
N ASN A 72 10.26 18.88 2.78
CA ASN A 72 10.23 20.23 3.34
C ASN A 72 9.24 20.34 4.50
N ALA A 73 9.73 20.81 5.65
CA ALA A 73 8.95 21.10 6.86
C ALA A 73 7.83 22.14 6.65
N ASN A 74 8.03 23.09 5.75
CA ASN A 74 7.17 24.25 5.57
C ASN A 74 6.22 24.10 4.37
N ASN A 75 6.31 23.00 3.61
CA ASN A 75 5.43 22.73 2.49
C ASN A 75 5.09 21.24 2.40
N TYR A 76 3.89 20.91 2.87
CA TYR A 76 3.43 19.52 2.94
C TYR A 76 2.86 18.98 1.62
N TYR A 77 2.48 19.84 0.66
CA TYR A 77 1.79 19.41 -0.57
C TYR A 77 2.68 19.40 -1.83
N SER A 78 3.67 20.28 -1.89
CA SER A 78 4.62 20.35 -3.00
C SER A 78 6.04 20.00 -2.55
N PRO A 79 6.86 19.38 -3.41
CA PRO A 79 6.55 18.99 -4.79
C PRO A 79 5.68 17.74 -4.88
N LYS A 80 4.91 17.65 -5.97
CA LYS A 80 4.01 16.52 -6.24
C LYS A 80 4.78 15.20 -6.20
N TYR A 81 4.16 14.16 -5.65
CA TYR A 81 4.69 12.80 -5.52
C TYR A 81 5.85 12.59 -4.53
N LYS A 82 6.35 13.65 -3.88
CA LYS A 82 7.48 13.54 -2.94
C LYS A 82 7.23 14.19 -1.59
N SER A 83 6.37 15.22 -1.55
CA SER A 83 6.07 15.91 -0.29
C SER A 83 5.31 14.99 0.68
N THR A 84 5.26 15.42 1.94
CA THR A 84 4.57 14.71 3.03
C THR A 84 3.18 14.20 2.64
N HIS A 85 2.33 15.04 2.03
CA HIS A 85 0.99 14.65 1.63
C HIS A 85 0.98 13.43 0.69
N TRP A 86 1.82 13.44 -0.35
CA TRP A 86 1.87 12.34 -1.32
C TRP A 86 2.51 11.08 -0.74
N THR A 87 3.54 11.24 0.10
CA THR A 87 4.17 10.11 0.76
C THR A 87 3.22 9.44 1.77
N LEU A 88 2.45 10.21 2.54
CA LEU A 88 1.46 9.68 3.47
C LEU A 88 0.30 8.98 2.75
N LEU A 89 -0.18 9.56 1.64
CA LEU A 89 -1.16 8.90 0.77
C LEU A 89 -0.63 7.55 0.28
N LEU A 90 0.61 7.53 -0.22
CA LEU A 90 1.22 6.29 -0.70
C LEU A 90 1.44 5.27 0.43
N LEU A 91 1.87 5.68 1.62
CA LEU A 91 2.01 4.80 2.79
C LEU A 91 0.67 4.16 3.17
N THR A 92 -0.43 4.92 3.08
CA THR A 92 -1.79 4.44 3.35
C THR A 92 -2.19 3.36 2.35
N GLU A 93 -1.98 3.61 1.05
CA GLU A 93 -2.25 2.62 -0.01
C GLU A 93 -1.38 1.36 0.14
N LEU A 94 -0.17 1.52 0.67
CA LEU A 94 0.74 0.40 0.93
C LEU A 94 0.42 -0.38 2.22
N ALA A 95 -0.62 0.01 2.95
CA ALA A 95 -0.94 -0.50 4.29
C ALA A 95 0.24 -0.37 5.28
N GLY A 96 1.08 0.65 5.09
CA GLY A 96 2.12 1.03 6.03
C GLY A 96 1.50 1.76 7.23
N SER A 97 1.89 1.36 8.44
CA SER A 97 1.56 2.09 9.67
C SER A 97 2.75 2.96 10.09
N LEU A 98 2.49 4.19 10.51
CA LEU A 98 3.49 5.04 11.17
C LEU A 98 3.78 4.54 12.59
#